data_AF-A0A9E2YZ08-F1
#
_entry.id   AF-A0A9E2YZ08-F1
#
_cell.length_a   1.000
_cell.length_b   1.000
_cell.length_c   1.000
_cell.angle_alpha   90.00
_cell.angle_beta   90.00
_cell.angle_gamma   90.00
#
_symmetry.space_group_name_H-M   'P 1'
#
loop_
_entity.id
_entity.type
_entity.pdbx_description
1 polymer ?
#
loop_
_entity_poly.entity_id
_entity_poly.type
_entity_poly.pdbx_seq_one_letter_code
_entity_poly.pdbx_strand_id
1 'polypeptide(L)'
;MLLIRYFAAVAGVCLCVGAAAAQDHLSNLKQLTSGGQNAEAYWSPDGKRIIFQSTRDKLECDQIFIMNEDGSDPHMVSTGKGRT
;
A
#
# COMPACT_ATOMS: atom_id res chain seq x y z
N MET A 1 -34.21 -30.47 22.05
CA MET A 1 -35.34 -29.81 21.38
C MET A 1 -34.86 -28.41 21.02
N LEU A 2 -34.53 -28.02 19.79
CA LEU A 2 -34.84 -28.51 18.44
C LEU A 2 -33.62 -28.24 17.55
N LEU A 3 -33.26 -29.23 16.72
CA LEU A 3 -32.28 -29.18 15.63
C LEU A 3 -32.85 -28.36 14.47
N ILE A 4 -32.06 -27.48 13.84
CA ILE A 4 -32.16 -27.25 12.38
C ILE A 4 -30.74 -27.24 11.80
N ARG A 5 -30.39 -28.39 11.22
CA ARG A 5 -29.35 -28.53 10.20
C ARG A 5 -30.04 -28.22 8.87
N TYR A 6 -29.48 -27.34 8.04
CA TYR A 6 -29.79 -27.31 6.62
C TYR A 6 -28.59 -27.74 5.80
N PHE A 7 -28.93 -28.42 4.73
CA PHE A 7 -28.16 -29.38 3.96
C PHE A 7 -27.09 -28.75 3.05
N ALA A 8 -26.16 -29.61 2.66
CA ALA A 8 -25.04 -29.38 1.76
C ALA A 8 -25.40 -28.69 0.42
N ALA A 9 -24.48 -27.84 -0.03
CA ALA A 9 -24.18 -27.69 -1.45
C ALA A 9 -22.69 -28.02 -1.65
N VAL A 10 -22.44 -29.03 -2.47
CA VAL A 10 -21.13 -29.58 -2.84
C VAL A 10 -20.56 -28.82 -4.03
N ALA A 11 -19.23 -28.80 -4.10
CA ALA A 11 -18.36 -28.50 -5.23
C ALA A 11 -18.03 -27.03 -5.54
N GLY A 12 -16.82 -26.65 -5.15
CA GLY A 12 -15.80 -26.36 -6.16
C GLY A 12 -15.85 -24.96 -6.77
N VAL A 13 -15.48 -23.96 -5.97
CA VAL A 13 -14.78 -22.78 -6.50
C VAL A 13 -13.58 -22.54 -5.60
N CYS A 14 -12.40 -22.97 -6.07
CA CYS A 14 -11.16 -22.34 -5.61
C CYS A 14 -11.22 -20.91 -6.17
N LEU A 15 -11.62 -19.95 -5.34
CA LEU A 15 -11.45 -18.54 -5.64
C LEU A 15 -9.95 -18.25 -5.57
N CYS A 16 -9.21 -18.56 -6.64
CA CYS A 16 -8.06 -17.76 -6.97
C CYS A 16 -8.62 -16.36 -7.27
N VAL A 17 -8.54 -15.47 -6.27
CA VAL A 17 -8.76 -14.05 -6.48
C VAL A 17 -7.89 -13.67 -7.67
N GLY A 18 -8.52 -13.32 -8.77
CA GLY A 18 -7.83 -12.97 -10.00
C GLY A 18 -6.84 -11.87 -9.69
N ALA A 19 -5.56 -12.16 -9.90
CA ALA A 19 -4.62 -11.11 -10.23
C ALA A 19 -5.23 -10.40 -11.44
N ALA A 20 -5.60 -9.13 -11.26
CA ALA A 20 -6.06 -8.28 -12.34
C ALA A 20 -5.11 -8.51 -13.52
N ALA A 21 -5.65 -8.88 -14.67
CA ALA A 21 -4.87 -9.02 -15.89
C ALA A 21 -4.12 -7.69 -16.09
N ALA A 22 -2.82 -7.71 -15.83
CA ALA A 22 -1.95 -6.59 -16.13
C ALA A 22 -2.07 -6.38 -17.63
N GLN A 23 -2.59 -5.23 -18.04
CA GLN A 23 -2.49 -4.81 -19.43
C GLN A 23 -1.00 -4.76 -19.77
N ASP A 24 -0.57 -5.52 -20.78
CA ASP A 24 0.83 -5.73 -21.20
C ASP A 24 1.59 -4.45 -21.63
N HIS A 25 1.01 -3.27 -21.40
CA HIS A 25 1.57 -1.97 -21.77
C HIS A 25 2.56 -1.43 -20.74
N LEU A 26 2.65 -2.04 -19.54
CA LEU A 26 3.55 -1.60 -18.47
C LEU A 26 4.41 -2.77 -17.99
N SER A 27 5.68 -2.78 -18.39
CA SER A 27 6.59 -3.92 -18.17
C SER A 27 7.58 -3.77 -17.00
N ASN A 28 7.56 -2.65 -16.27
CA ASN A 28 8.51 -2.38 -15.16
C ASN A 28 7.86 -1.65 -13.98
N LEU A 29 6.63 -2.02 -13.62
CA LEU A 29 5.96 -1.44 -12.46
C LEU A 29 6.54 -2.02 -11.17
N LYS A 30 6.97 -1.13 -10.27
CA LYS A 30 7.44 -1.50 -8.92
C LYS A 30 6.62 -0.76 -7.88
N GLN A 31 6.07 -1.51 -6.92
CA GLN A 31 5.46 -0.95 -5.73
C GLN A 31 6.56 -0.53 -4.73
N LEU A 32 6.56 0.73 -4.28
CA LEU A 32 7.58 1.27 -3.38
C LEU A 32 7.13 1.34 -1.91
N THR A 33 5.83 1.35 -1.65
CA THR A 33 5.28 1.43 -0.29
C THR A 33 4.38 0.24 0.01
N SER A 34 4.44 -0.23 1.26
CA SER A 34 3.52 -1.22 1.80
C SER A 34 2.94 -0.69 3.10
N GLY A 35 1.61 -0.70 3.23
CA GLY A 35 0.92 -0.19 4.41
C GLY A 35 0.88 1.34 4.50
N GLY A 36 0.16 1.83 5.50
CA GLY A 36 -0.15 3.24 5.67
C GLY A 36 -1.09 3.80 4.60
N GLN A 37 -1.64 4.99 4.84
CA GLN A 37 -2.26 5.78 3.78
C GLN A 37 -1.17 6.63 3.16
N ASN A 38 -0.96 6.51 1.85
CA ASN A 38 0.11 7.22 1.14
C ASN A 38 -0.53 8.16 0.11
N ALA A 39 -0.05 9.40 0.06
CA ALA A 39 -0.55 10.44 -0.84
C ALA A 39 0.64 11.29 -1.35
N GLU A 40 0.34 12.28 -2.20
CA GLU A 40 1.24 13.23 -2.89
C GLU A 40 2.74 12.92 -2.80
N ALA A 41 3.36 12.58 -3.93
CA ALA A 41 4.79 12.24 -3.99
C ALA A 41 5.54 13.04 -5.07
N TYR A 42 6.79 13.38 -4.78
CA TYR A 42 7.68 14.10 -5.69
C TYR A 42 9.07 13.47 -5.72
N TRP A 43 9.65 13.41 -6.92
CA TRP A 43 11.03 12.98 -7.13
C TRP A 43 12.00 14.12 -6.85
N SER A 44 13.16 13.78 -6.29
CA SER A 44 14.31 14.68 -6.29
C SER A 44 14.79 14.92 -7.74
N PRO A 45 15.43 16.07 -8.04
CA PRO A 45 15.89 16.37 -9.40
C PRO A 45 16.90 15.36 -9.97
N ASP A 46 17.65 14.69 -9.11
CA ASP A 46 18.61 13.64 -9.48
C ASP A 46 17.99 12.24 -9.57
N GLY A 47 16.68 12.10 -9.29
CA GLY A 47 15.94 10.84 -9.36
C GLY A 47 16.29 9.80 -8.29
N LYS A 48 17.08 10.16 -7.27
CA LYS A 48 17.56 9.23 -6.24
C LYS A 48 16.67 9.14 -5.01
N ARG A 49 15.75 10.09 -4.83
CA ARG A 49 14.88 10.14 -3.66
C ARG A 49 13.47 10.53 -4.03
N ILE A 50 12.55 10.09 -3.20
CA ILE A 50 11.14 10.43 -3.27
C ILE A 50 10.73 10.99 -1.93
N ILE A 51 10.11 12.17 -1.94
CA ILE A 51 9.41 12.72 -0.77
C ILE A 51 7.91 12.46 -0.96
N PHE A 52 7.23 11.99 0.07
CA PHE A 52 5.82 11.62 -0.01
C PHE A 52 5.10 11.79 1.33
N GLN A 53 3.77 11.88 1.27
CA GLN A 53 2.92 11.90 2.45
C GLN A 53 2.55 10.48 2.87
N SER A 54 2.62 10.19 4.18
CA SER A 54 2.22 8.89 4.70
C SER A 54 1.70 8.97 6.13
N THR A 55 0.63 8.23 6.42
CA THR A 55 0.29 7.78 7.78
C THR A 55 0.93 6.42 8.01
N ARG A 56 1.80 6.31 9.00
CA ARG A 56 2.43 5.05 9.39
C ARG A 56 2.36 4.85 10.89
N ASP A 57 2.42 3.59 11.31
CA ASP A 57 2.48 3.21 12.72
C ASP A 57 1.36 3.85 13.57
N LYS A 58 1.73 4.62 14.60
CA LYS A 58 0.83 5.28 15.56
C LYS A 58 0.63 6.78 15.25
N LEU A 59 0.82 7.19 14.00
CA LEU A 59 0.65 8.58 13.61
C LEU A 59 -0.82 8.86 13.33
N GLU A 60 -1.37 9.83 14.05
CA GLU A 60 -2.77 10.26 13.92
C GLU A 60 -3.05 11.02 12.61
N CYS A 61 -2.00 11.51 11.94
CA CYS A 61 -2.09 12.41 10.79
C CYS A 61 -0.96 12.13 9.79
N ASP A 62 -1.20 12.46 8.52
CA ASP A 62 -0.18 12.35 7.47
C ASP A 62 1.06 13.15 7.83
N GLN A 63 2.21 12.50 7.69
CA GLN A 63 3.54 13.07 7.89
C GLN A 63 4.33 13.01 6.60
N ILE A 64 5.41 13.78 6.55
CA ILE A 64 6.30 13.82 5.39
C ILE A 64 7.42 12.81 5.61
N PHE A 65 7.55 11.88 4.66
CA PHE A 65 8.59 10.88 4.61
C PHE A 65 9.46 11.07 3.37
N ILE A 66 10.70 10.60 3.46
CA ILE A 66 11.61 10.46 2.32
C ILE A 66 12.09 9.01 2.24
N MET A 67 12.33 8.53 1.02
CA MET A 67 12.92 7.21 0.75
C MET A 67 13.82 7.28 -0.49
N ASN A 68 14.63 6.24 -0.69
CA ASN A 68 15.39 6.05 -1.92
C ASN A 68 14.47 5.69 -3.10
N GLU A 69 14.98 5.81 -4.33
CA GLU A 69 14.25 5.51 -5.56
C GLU A 69 13.75 4.06 -5.65
N ASP A 70 14.42 3.16 -4.95
CA ASP A 70 14.09 1.74 -4.90
C ASP A 70 13.11 1.39 -3.77
N GLY A 71 12.66 2.38 -2.99
CA GLY A 71 11.76 2.22 -1.86
C GLY A 71 12.44 1.87 -0.53
N SER A 72 13.77 1.77 -0.51
CA SER A 72 14.53 1.54 0.72
C SER A 72 14.67 2.80 1.57
N ASP A 73 15.02 2.60 2.85
CA ASP A 73 15.24 3.65 3.85
C ASP A 73 14.10 4.69 4.00
N PRO A 74 12.82 4.27 4.11
CA PRO A 74 11.76 5.23 4.36
C PRO A 74 11.84 5.76 5.80
N HIS A 75 12.04 7.07 5.93
CA HIS A 75 12.10 7.73 7.25
C HIS A 75 11.38 9.08 7.24
N MET A 76 10.88 9.46 8.41
CA MET A 76 10.14 10.70 8.60
C MET A 76 11.10 11.90 8.61
N VAL A 77 10.69 12.99 7.97
CA VAL A 77 11.42 14.26 7.96
C VAL A 77 10.59 15.42 8.54
N SER A 78 9.29 15.22 8.78
CA SER A 78 8.46 16.17 9.54
C SER A 78 8.66 16.01 11.06
N THR A 79 8.07 16.93 11.83
CA THR A 79 8.20 16.94 13.31
C THR A 79 7.28 15.95 14.02
N GLY A 80 6.39 15.25 13.30
CA GLY A 80 5.37 14.37 13.87
C GLY A 80 4.21 15.09 14.58
N LYS A 81 4.23 16.42 14.64
CA LYS A 81 3.26 17.24 15.42
C LYS A 81 2.24 17.99 14.57
N GLY A 82 2.44 18.03 13.25
CA GLY A 82 1.59 18.75 12.31
C GLY A 82 0.66 17.81 11.54
N ARG A 83 -0.33 18.38 10.86
CA ARG A 83 -1.12 17.71 9.84
C ARG A 83 -0.81 18.39 8.51
N THR A 84 -0.38 17.61 7.53
CA THR A 84 -0.34 18.05 6.13
C THR A 84 -1.64 17.68 5.42
#